data_AF-A0A6L3EVP5-F1
#
_entry.id   AF-A0A6L3EVP5-F1
#
_cell.length_a   1.000
_cell.length_b   1.000
_cell.length_c   1.000
_cell.angle_alpha   90.00
_cell.angle_beta   90.00
_cell.angle_gamma   90.00
#
_symmetry.space_group_name_H-M   'P 1'
#
loop_
_entity.id
_entity.type
_entity.pdbx_description
1 polymer ?
#
loop_
_entity_poly.entity_id
_entity_poly.type
_entity_poly.pdbx_seq_one_letter_code
_entity_poly.pdbx_strand_id
1 'polypeptide(L)'
;MKAIINSKKTIQTILLIGFIIFAAACGNNATTDTTGNTNASRPDPVFENRVPNNGAAVKIVSPTTGATVQKGTQVILEIETTNFDMSDEGKHWHVYVDGQSWGMVTGGNMDQPLTGLGSGEHEIGVYLSIETHEELEEGDSITIVVSE
;
A
#
# COMPACT_ATOMS: atom_id res chain seq x y z
N MET A 1 23.51 -33.02 40.62
CA MET A 1 23.76 -31.75 41.33
C MET A 1 24.31 -30.73 40.34
N LYS A 2 23.81 -29.47 40.41
CA LYS A 2 24.29 -28.24 39.73
C LYS A 2 24.10 -28.20 38.19
N ALA A 3 23.67 -27.11 37.56
CA ALA A 3 23.34 -25.76 38.03
C ALA A 3 22.29 -25.11 37.10
N ILE A 4 21.32 -24.42 37.70
CA ILE A 4 20.42 -23.45 37.05
C ILE A 4 21.11 -22.09 37.17
N ILE A 5 21.36 -21.41 36.06
CA ILE A 5 21.82 -20.01 36.06
C ILE A 5 20.72 -19.16 35.42
N ASN A 6 19.89 -18.58 36.29
CA ASN A 6 18.99 -17.48 35.97
C ASN A 6 19.79 -16.18 36.02
N SER A 7 19.89 -15.46 34.90
CA SER A 7 20.36 -14.07 34.90
C SER A 7 19.30 -13.20 34.25
N LYS A 8 18.43 -12.62 35.09
CA LYS A 8 17.49 -11.58 34.70
C LYS A 8 18.28 -10.27 34.55
N LYS A 9 18.52 -9.84 33.31
CA LYS A 9 19.08 -8.51 33.04
C LYS A 9 17.94 -7.47 33.09
N THR A 10 17.92 -6.70 34.18
CA THR A 10 17.13 -5.47 34.32
C THR A 10 17.76 -4.39 33.44
N ILE A 11 17.08 -3.99 32.37
CA ILE A 11 17.49 -2.85 31.53
C ILE A 11 16.61 -1.67 31.90
N GLN A 12 17.27 -0.61 32.37
CA GLN A 12 16.68 0.64 32.83
C GLN A 12 15.98 1.40 31.70
N THR A 13 14.72 1.76 31.93
CA THR A 13 13.96 2.70 31.12
C THR A 13 14.46 4.13 31.38
N ILE A 14 15.06 4.78 30.38
CA ILE A 14 15.40 6.20 30.42
C ILE A 14 14.32 6.95 29.62
N LEU A 15 13.47 7.68 30.34
CA LEU A 15 12.45 8.58 29.79
C LEU A 15 13.11 9.96 29.58
N LEU A 16 13.38 10.35 28.33
CA LEU A 16 13.84 11.70 28.01
C LEU A 16 12.64 12.56 27.59
N ILE A 17 12.21 13.45 28.48
CA ILE A 17 11.24 14.52 28.20
C ILE A 17 12.03 15.71 27.67
N GLY A 18 11.93 15.97 26.36
CA GLY A 18 12.51 17.14 25.70
C GLY A 18 11.41 18.05 25.17
N PHE A 19 11.02 19.04 25.97
CA PHE A 19 10.09 20.10 25.63
C PHE A 19 10.84 21.15 24.79
N ILE A 20 10.51 21.33 23.50
CA ILE A 20 10.99 22.46 22.70
C ILE A 20 9.78 23.31 22.31
N ILE A 21 9.71 24.48 22.94
CA ILE A 21 8.78 25.56 22.61
C ILE A 21 9.46 26.42 21.55
N PHE A 22 8.87 26.53 20.36
CA PHE A 22 9.16 27.62 19.43
C PHE A 22 7.93 28.52 19.35
N ALA A 23 8.12 29.79 19.68
CA ALA A 23 7.13 30.84 19.54
C ALA A 23 7.76 32.03 18.79
N ALA A 24 6.87 32.83 18.17
CA ALA A 24 7.06 34.12 17.49
C ALA A 24 7.46 34.03 15.99
N ALA A 25 6.92 34.83 15.07
CA ALA A 25 5.84 35.80 15.10
C ALA A 25 5.45 36.21 13.65
N CYS A 26 4.19 36.64 13.52
CA CYS A 26 3.56 37.58 12.57
C CYS A 26 4.14 37.83 11.16
N GLY A 27 3.26 37.62 10.17
CA GLY A 27 3.28 38.33 8.89
C GLY A 27 1.88 38.32 8.27
N ASN A 28 1.09 39.36 8.54
CA ASN A 28 -0.15 39.62 7.79
C ASN A 28 0.23 40.28 6.46
N ASN A 29 -0.12 39.66 5.33
CA ASN A 29 -0.29 40.37 4.06
C ASN A 29 -1.65 39.95 3.49
N ALA A 30 -2.65 40.79 3.72
CA ALA A 30 -3.88 40.77 2.96
C ALA A 30 -3.67 41.64 1.71
N THR A 31 -3.82 41.07 0.51
CA THR A 31 -4.16 41.80 -0.72
C THR A 31 -4.82 40.83 -1.71
N THR A 32 -6.15 40.91 -1.72
CA THR A 32 -7.13 40.81 -2.82
C THR A 32 -7.03 39.70 -3.89
N ASP A 33 -8.03 38.81 -3.80
CA ASP A 33 -9.00 38.41 -4.83
C ASP A 33 -8.51 38.09 -6.26
N THR A 34 -8.58 36.80 -6.60
CA THR A 34 -9.07 36.35 -7.91
C THR A 34 -9.88 35.08 -7.67
N THR A 35 -11.20 35.23 -7.53
CA THR A 35 -12.24 34.41 -8.19
C THR A 35 -11.80 32.99 -8.62
N GLY A 36 -12.28 31.96 -7.90
CA GLY A 36 -12.17 30.58 -8.36
C GLY A 36 -12.37 29.54 -7.26
N ASN A 37 -13.63 29.28 -6.92
CA ASN A 37 -14.16 28.01 -6.39
C ASN A 37 -13.17 27.10 -5.62
N THR A 38 -13.14 27.22 -4.29
CA THR A 38 -12.42 26.30 -3.40
C THR A 38 -13.16 24.97 -3.28
N ASN A 39 -12.99 24.11 -4.29
CA ASN A 39 -12.94 22.67 -4.02
C ASN A 39 -11.46 22.30 -4.04
N ALA A 40 -10.85 22.29 -2.86
CA ALA A 40 -9.59 21.61 -2.65
C ALA A 40 -9.86 20.09 -2.72
N SER A 41 -10.14 19.60 -3.93
CA SER A 41 -9.96 18.19 -4.23
C SER A 41 -8.47 17.94 -4.03
N ARG A 42 -8.14 17.07 -3.07
CA ARG A 42 -6.88 16.34 -3.02
C ARG A 42 -6.46 16.04 -4.47
N PRO A 43 -5.23 16.36 -4.90
CA PRO A 43 -4.80 15.97 -6.24
C PRO A 43 -5.00 14.48 -6.33
N ASP A 44 -5.91 14.06 -7.20
CA ASP A 44 -6.08 12.65 -7.54
C ASP A 44 -4.68 12.14 -7.91
N PRO A 45 -4.24 10.98 -7.41
CA PRO A 45 -3.01 10.38 -7.90
C PRO A 45 -3.13 10.36 -9.42
N VAL A 46 -2.17 10.97 -10.10
CA VAL A 46 -2.08 10.97 -11.55
C VAL A 46 -1.91 9.50 -11.92
N PHE A 47 -3.02 8.82 -12.21
CA PHE A 47 -2.98 7.47 -12.76
C PHE A 47 -2.29 7.62 -14.11
N GLU A 48 -1.03 7.23 -14.14
CA GLU A 48 -0.23 7.18 -15.36
C GLU A 48 -1.04 6.44 -16.43
N ASN A 49 -0.98 7.00 -17.64
CA ASN A 49 -1.58 6.56 -18.89
C ASN A 49 -2.13 5.10 -18.88
N ARG A 50 -3.38 4.91 -18.42
CA ARG A 50 -4.03 3.60 -18.49
C ARG A 50 -4.55 3.34 -19.89
N VAL A 51 -4.53 2.06 -20.27
CA VAL A 51 -5.01 1.60 -21.58
C VAL A 51 -6.22 0.68 -21.44
N PRO A 52 -7.11 0.63 -22.45
CA PRO A 52 -8.30 -0.22 -22.37
C PRO A 52 -7.98 -1.69 -22.13
N ASN A 53 -8.72 -2.34 -21.24
CA ASN A 53 -8.53 -3.74 -20.87
C ASN A 53 -8.84 -4.74 -22.00
N ASN A 54 -9.66 -4.36 -22.98
CA ASN A 54 -10.11 -5.24 -24.07
C ASN A 54 -10.68 -6.59 -23.59
N GLY A 55 -11.37 -6.59 -22.44
CA GLY A 55 -11.96 -7.78 -21.82
C GLY A 55 -11.02 -8.57 -20.90
N ALA A 56 -9.78 -8.12 -20.72
CA ALA A 56 -8.92 -8.60 -19.66
C ALA A 56 -9.41 -8.13 -18.29
N ALA A 57 -9.35 -9.00 -17.29
CA ALA A 57 -9.69 -8.62 -15.92
C ALA A 57 -8.77 -9.33 -14.93
N VAL A 58 -8.60 -8.69 -13.77
CA VAL A 58 -7.93 -9.27 -12.60
C VAL A 58 -8.91 -9.27 -11.44
N LYS A 59 -8.79 -10.28 -10.58
CA LYS A 59 -9.55 -10.39 -9.35
C LYS A 59 -8.65 -10.85 -8.23
N ILE A 60 -8.70 -10.19 -7.09
CA ILE A 60 -8.06 -10.65 -5.86
C ILE A 60 -8.91 -11.76 -5.25
N VAL A 61 -8.30 -12.93 -5.04
CA VAL A 61 -8.97 -14.10 -4.46
C VAL A 61 -8.54 -14.39 -3.03
N SER A 62 -7.37 -13.89 -2.63
CA SER A 62 -6.89 -13.93 -1.24
C SER A 62 -5.98 -12.73 -0.98
N PRO A 63 -6.03 -12.11 0.22
CA PRO A 63 -7.05 -12.30 1.24
C PRO A 63 -8.42 -11.79 0.76
N THR A 64 -9.49 -12.12 1.47
CA THR A 64 -10.81 -11.54 1.18
C THR A 64 -10.94 -10.16 1.82
N THR A 65 -11.77 -9.28 1.25
CA THR A 65 -12.13 -8.00 1.87
C THR A 65 -12.58 -8.18 3.33
N GLY A 66 -12.03 -7.36 4.22
CA GLY A 66 -12.25 -7.39 5.67
C GLY A 66 -11.38 -8.40 6.43
N ALA A 67 -10.48 -9.13 5.77
CA ALA A 67 -9.58 -10.05 6.45
C ALA A 67 -8.73 -9.32 7.51
N THR A 68 -8.57 -9.96 8.67
CA THR A 68 -7.69 -9.48 9.74
C THR A 68 -6.43 -10.35 9.78
N VAL A 69 -5.27 -9.72 9.74
CA VAL A 69 -3.95 -10.36 9.78
C VAL A 69 -3.12 -9.79 10.93
N GLN A 70 -2.20 -10.57 11.48
CA GLN A 70 -1.34 -10.10 12.56
C GLN A 70 -0.15 -9.30 12.03
N LYS A 71 0.20 -8.20 12.69
CA LYS A 71 1.41 -7.44 12.38
C LYS A 71 2.65 -8.31 12.42
N GLY A 72 3.55 -8.07 11.46
CA GLY A 72 4.77 -8.86 11.30
C GLY A 72 4.56 -10.21 10.61
N THR A 73 3.32 -10.59 10.29
CA THR A 73 3.06 -11.73 9.39
C THR A 73 3.09 -11.29 7.93
N GLN A 74 3.41 -12.24 7.06
CA GLN A 74 3.32 -12.05 5.62
C GLN A 74 1.88 -12.28 5.17
N VAL A 75 1.33 -11.33 4.41
CA VAL A 75 0.05 -11.50 3.73
C VAL A 75 0.34 -12.03 2.33
N ILE A 76 -0.20 -13.19 1.98
CA ILE A 76 -0.09 -13.72 0.61
C ILE A 76 -1.28 -13.18 -0.18
N LEU A 77 -0.99 -12.25 -1.08
CA LEU A 77 -1.96 -11.73 -2.04
C LEU A 77 -2.00 -12.70 -3.23
N GLU A 78 -3.18 -13.20 -3.57
CA GLU A 78 -3.39 -14.11 -4.71
C GLU A 78 -4.44 -13.51 -5.64
N ILE A 79 -4.21 -13.66 -6.95
CA ILE A 79 -5.10 -13.17 -7.99
C ILE A 79 -5.54 -14.27 -8.95
N GLU A 80 -6.65 -14.01 -9.63
CA GLU A 80 -7.07 -14.70 -10.84
C GLU A 80 -7.16 -13.70 -11.98
N THR A 81 -6.91 -14.15 -13.21
CA THR A 81 -7.07 -13.34 -14.41
C THR A 81 -8.09 -13.94 -15.37
N THR A 82 -8.75 -13.07 -16.13
CA THR A 82 -9.63 -13.44 -17.24
C THR A 82 -9.12 -12.80 -18.51
N ASN A 83 -9.07 -13.56 -19.62
CA ASN A 83 -8.56 -13.10 -20.93
C ASN A 83 -7.17 -12.46 -20.90
N PHE A 84 -6.34 -12.86 -19.93
CA PHE A 84 -4.99 -12.33 -19.75
C PHE A 84 -4.07 -13.44 -19.24
N ASP A 85 -3.32 -14.06 -20.16
CA ASP A 85 -2.37 -15.11 -19.83
C ASP A 85 -1.09 -14.51 -19.24
N MET A 86 -0.89 -14.72 -17.94
CA MET A 86 0.27 -14.22 -17.20
C MET A 86 1.60 -14.86 -17.61
N SER A 87 1.58 -15.93 -18.40
CA SER A 87 2.79 -16.57 -18.93
C SER A 87 3.31 -15.93 -20.22
N ASP A 88 2.53 -15.07 -20.88
CA ASP A 88 2.97 -14.33 -22.06
C ASP A 88 4.08 -13.32 -21.71
N GLU A 89 5.05 -13.17 -22.61
CA GLU A 89 6.15 -12.24 -22.45
C GLU A 89 5.65 -10.78 -22.31
N GLY A 90 6.28 -10.03 -21.41
CA GLY A 90 5.95 -8.62 -21.15
C GLY A 90 4.71 -8.40 -20.28
N LYS A 91 3.88 -9.40 -20.05
CA LYS A 91 2.71 -9.28 -19.17
C LYS A 91 3.09 -9.41 -17.69
N HIS A 92 2.49 -8.55 -16.88
CA HIS A 92 2.74 -8.49 -15.45
C HIS A 92 1.55 -7.84 -14.73
N TRP A 93 1.59 -7.80 -13.40
CA TRP A 93 0.64 -7.03 -12.62
C TRP A 93 1.34 -6.21 -11.55
N HIS A 94 0.75 -5.07 -11.22
CA HIS A 94 1.21 -4.17 -10.18
C HIS A 94 0.38 -4.32 -8.92
N VAL A 95 1.03 -4.14 -7.78
CA VAL A 95 0.39 -4.10 -6.47
C VAL A 95 0.56 -2.71 -5.89
N TYR A 96 -0.52 -2.20 -5.31
CA TYR A 96 -0.55 -0.95 -4.57
C TYR A 96 -1.06 -1.21 -3.16
N VAL A 97 -0.45 -0.56 -2.17
CA VAL A 97 -0.93 -0.50 -0.79
C VAL A 97 -1.18 0.97 -0.46
N ASP A 98 -2.42 1.29 -0.10
CA ASP A 98 -2.87 2.67 0.19
C ASP A 98 -2.57 3.66 -0.96
N GLY A 99 -2.69 3.18 -2.19
CA GLY A 99 -2.39 3.92 -3.41
C GLY A 99 -0.90 4.12 -3.71
N GLN A 100 0.00 3.56 -2.89
CA GLN A 100 1.45 3.59 -3.14
C GLN A 100 1.90 2.29 -3.82
N SER A 101 2.72 2.40 -4.87
CA SER A 101 3.26 1.21 -5.55
C SER A 101 4.05 0.38 -4.55
N TRP A 102 3.68 -0.91 -4.46
CA TRP A 102 4.31 -1.89 -3.61
C TRP A 102 5.30 -2.76 -4.39
N GLY A 103 4.91 -3.17 -5.59
CA GLY A 103 5.75 -4.01 -6.44
C GLY A 103 5.08 -4.39 -7.75
N MET A 104 5.86 -5.07 -8.59
CA MET A 104 5.42 -5.69 -9.84
C MET A 104 5.68 -7.19 -9.79
N VAL A 105 4.81 -7.96 -10.43
CA VAL A 105 4.84 -9.42 -10.42
C VAL A 105 4.83 -9.92 -11.86
N THR A 106 5.85 -10.69 -12.21
CA THR A 106 6.12 -11.15 -13.58
C THR A 106 6.24 -12.68 -13.63
N GLY A 107 6.40 -13.24 -14.82
CA GLY A 107 6.81 -14.64 -15.00
C GLY A 107 5.74 -15.67 -14.67
N GLY A 108 4.46 -15.34 -14.88
CA GLY A 108 3.35 -16.25 -14.63
C GLY A 108 2.93 -16.37 -13.16
N ASN A 109 3.56 -15.65 -12.24
CA ASN A 109 3.20 -15.72 -10.82
C ASN A 109 1.84 -15.06 -10.58
N MET A 110 0.99 -15.75 -9.84
CA MET A 110 -0.37 -15.33 -9.47
C MET A 110 -0.46 -14.91 -8.00
N ASP A 111 0.66 -14.89 -7.29
CA ASP A 111 0.76 -14.53 -5.89
C ASP A 111 1.90 -13.54 -5.63
N GLN A 112 1.72 -12.72 -4.59
CA GLN A 112 2.72 -11.77 -4.11
C GLN A 112 2.68 -11.68 -2.58
N PRO A 113 3.81 -11.95 -1.91
CA PRO A 113 3.90 -11.68 -0.49
C PRO A 113 3.98 -10.17 -0.19
N LEU A 114 3.11 -9.70 0.70
CA LEU A 114 3.17 -8.38 1.31
C LEU A 114 3.75 -8.52 2.71
N THR A 115 4.86 -7.83 2.97
CA THR A 115 5.58 -7.92 4.25
C THR A 115 5.76 -6.54 4.85
N GLY A 116 5.75 -6.44 6.18
CA GLY A 116 6.00 -5.15 6.85
C GLY A 116 4.86 -4.15 6.73
N LEU A 117 3.62 -4.61 6.49
CA LEU A 117 2.44 -3.77 6.62
C LEU A 117 2.35 -3.20 8.05
N GLY A 118 2.05 -1.91 8.15
CA GLY A 118 1.78 -1.25 9.43
C GLY A 118 0.53 -1.82 10.09
N SER A 119 0.30 -1.51 11.36
CA SER A 119 -1.00 -1.77 11.98
C SER A 119 -2.03 -0.77 11.48
N GLY A 120 -3.26 -1.21 11.28
CA GLY A 120 -4.35 -0.39 10.76
C GLY A 120 -5.08 -1.02 9.58
N GLU A 121 -6.00 -0.24 9.01
CA GLU A 121 -6.69 -0.60 7.79
C GLU A 121 -5.81 -0.25 6.58
N HIS A 122 -5.75 -1.15 5.60
CA HIS A 122 -5.02 -0.97 4.36
C HIS A 122 -5.90 -1.32 3.16
N GLU A 123 -5.85 -0.49 2.12
CA GLU A 123 -6.39 -0.82 0.81
C GLU A 123 -5.29 -1.48 -0.04
N ILE A 124 -5.56 -2.67 -0.57
CA ILE A 124 -4.69 -3.36 -1.51
C ILE A 124 -5.36 -3.30 -2.88
N GLY A 125 -4.69 -2.68 -3.84
CA GLY A 125 -5.13 -2.59 -5.23
C GLY A 125 -4.21 -3.34 -6.17
N VAL A 126 -4.76 -3.95 -7.22
CA VAL A 126 -4.00 -4.62 -8.27
C VAL A 126 -4.44 -4.17 -9.66
N TYR A 127 -3.48 -4.06 -10.56
CA TYR A 127 -3.72 -3.72 -11.97
C TYR A 127 -2.88 -4.63 -12.87
N LEU A 128 -3.47 -5.10 -13.96
CA LEU A 128 -2.72 -5.79 -15.01
C LEU A 128 -1.93 -4.76 -15.82
N SER A 129 -0.77 -5.16 -16.32
CA SER A 129 0.11 -4.30 -17.10
C SER A 129 0.68 -5.05 -18.31
N ILE A 130 0.84 -4.33 -19.41
CA ILE A 130 1.38 -4.86 -20.68
C ILE A 130 2.88 -4.57 -20.83
N GLU A 131 3.48 -5.06 -21.91
CA GLU A 131 4.93 -4.95 -22.16
C GLU A 131 5.48 -3.51 -22.08
N THR A 132 4.69 -2.51 -22.46
CA THR A 132 5.06 -1.08 -22.38
C THR A 132 4.97 -0.49 -20.97
N HIS A 133 4.66 -1.31 -19.96
CA HIS A 133 4.42 -0.94 -18.57
C HIS A 133 3.18 -0.03 -18.36
N GLU A 134 2.32 0.07 -19.38
CA GLU A 134 1.03 0.72 -19.23
C GLU A 134 0.07 -0.22 -18.48
N GLU A 135 -0.66 0.34 -17.51
CA GLU A 135 -1.66 -0.40 -16.75
C GLU A 135 -2.97 -0.48 -17.55
N LEU A 136 -3.67 -1.59 -17.38
CA LEU A 136 -5.04 -1.71 -17.84
C LEU A 136 -5.98 -0.90 -16.91
N GLU A 137 -6.96 -0.22 -17.50
CA GLU A 137 -7.94 0.64 -16.82
C GLU A 137 -8.65 -0.01 -15.61
N GLU A 138 -9.11 -1.24 -15.75
CA GLU A 138 -9.86 -1.97 -14.72
C GLU A 138 -8.93 -2.89 -13.92
N GLY A 139 -8.77 -2.56 -12.64
CA GLY A 139 -8.13 -3.38 -11.63
C GLY A 139 -9.12 -3.95 -10.61
N ASP A 140 -8.61 -4.52 -9.54
CA ASP A 140 -9.41 -4.94 -8.38
C ASP A 140 -8.80 -4.41 -7.08
N SER A 141 -9.62 -4.20 -6.06
CA SER A 141 -9.15 -3.77 -4.74
C SER A 141 -9.93 -4.40 -3.59
N ILE A 142 -9.21 -4.60 -2.50
CA ILE A 142 -9.75 -5.09 -1.24
C ILE A 142 -9.26 -4.23 -0.08
N THR A 143 -9.99 -4.26 1.02
CA THR A 143 -9.55 -3.67 2.29
C THR A 143 -9.21 -4.79 3.27
N ILE A 144 -8.09 -4.68 3.99
CA ILE A 144 -7.73 -5.59 5.08
C ILE A 144 -7.41 -4.81 6.35
N VAL A 145 -7.37 -5.50 7.49
CA VAL A 145 -6.95 -4.95 8.78
C VAL A 145 -5.73 -5.68 9.30
N VAL A 146 -4.68 -4.95 9.62
CA VAL A 146 -3.49 -5.47 10.30
C VAL A 146 -3.63 -5.15 11.79
N SER A 147 -3.83 -6.17 12.61
CA SER A 147 -3.90 -6.03 14.06
C SER A 147 -2.50 -5.88 14.67
N GLU A 148 -2.41 -5.20 15.81
CA GLU A 148 -1.19 -5.22 16.66
C GLU A 148 -0.80 -6.64 17.11
#